data_AF-X1JRD7-F1
#
_entry.id   AF-X1JRD7-F1
#
_cell.length_a   1.000
_cell.length_b   1.000
_cell.length_c   1.000
_cell.angle_alpha   90.00
_cell.angle_beta   90.00
_cell.angle_gamma   90.00
#
_symmetry.space_group_name_H-M   'P 1'
#
loop_
_entity.id
_entity.type
_entity.pdbx_description
1 polymer ?
#
loop_
_entity_poly.entity_id
_entity_poly.type
_entity_poly.pdbx_seq_one_letter_code
_entity_poly.pdbx_strand_id
1 'polypeptide(L)'
;KVLDLALTFPGEITDWLVKQNHGFTRDSEAEVWKLFRELWSKAIFKGRGKNRVKIQPSLEELLLDGRPGKLGCHVNLHIWSTKEPQRPHWHFHVLAVNQSYTDGKFIEIGHYLETERLEEFKRLWKARLIQFADKHGIGVPSLKGKALPVVYFQYIEGSNRAKIVHKWQYVNRSAVEDFALYSNDNPGCANPPDWLVEYDNRARAFGWFREIRGILGKEAYEALNEDKQVKTCPVCGDRMQPLGILTNAEVSSMA
;
A
#
# COMPACT_ATOMS: atom_id res chain seq x y z
N LYS A 1 3.57 16.52 8.17
CA LYS A 1 2.38 15.62 8.12
C LYS A 1 2.73 14.31 7.44
N VAL A 2 1.93 13.28 7.65
CA VAL A 2 1.94 12.02 6.87
C VAL A 2 0.57 11.88 6.22
N LEU A 3 0.54 11.70 4.90
CA LEU A 3 -0.65 11.34 4.15
C LEU A 3 -0.82 9.82 4.21
N ASP A 4 -1.97 9.37 4.69
CA ASP A 4 -2.45 7.99 4.55
C ASP A 4 -3.52 7.97 3.47
N LEU A 5 -3.31 7.15 2.44
CA LEU A 5 -4.13 7.09 1.25
C LEU A 5 -4.47 5.62 0.94
N ALA A 6 -5.74 5.30 0.76
CA ALA A 6 -6.21 3.98 0.34
C ALA A 6 -6.79 4.03 -1.08
N LEU A 7 -6.19 3.27 -2.00
CA LEU A 7 -6.55 3.20 -3.42
C LEU A 7 -7.31 1.92 -3.70
N THR A 8 -8.64 2.02 -3.76
CA THR A 8 -9.49 0.83 -3.96
C THR A 8 -9.60 0.45 -5.43
N PHE A 9 -9.79 -0.84 -5.66
CA PHE A 9 -10.13 -1.38 -6.97
C PHE A 9 -11.65 -1.54 -7.08
N PRO A 10 -12.25 -1.30 -8.26
CA PRO A 10 -13.63 -1.67 -8.52
C PRO A 10 -13.86 -3.17 -8.30
N GLY A 11 -15.09 -3.53 -7.91
CA GLY A 11 -15.47 -4.93 -7.70
C GLY A 11 -15.24 -5.78 -8.94
N GLU A 12 -15.45 -5.23 -10.13
CA GLU A 12 -15.27 -5.96 -11.39
C GLU A 12 -13.81 -6.33 -11.67
N ILE A 13 -12.86 -5.47 -11.29
CA ILE A 13 -11.43 -5.78 -11.41
C ILE A 13 -11.01 -6.77 -10.31
N THR A 14 -11.53 -6.61 -9.08
CA THR A 14 -11.32 -7.55 -7.98
C THR A 14 -11.77 -8.96 -8.36
N ASP A 15 -12.99 -9.10 -8.89
CA ASP A 15 -13.55 -10.37 -9.33
C ASP A 15 -12.71 -11.01 -10.43
N TRP A 16 -12.21 -10.21 -11.38
CA TRP A 16 -11.35 -10.70 -12.44
C TRP A 16 -10.01 -11.22 -11.89
N LEU A 17 -9.39 -10.47 -10.96
CA LEU A 17 -8.13 -10.86 -10.32
C LEU A 17 -8.26 -12.18 -9.53
N VAL A 18 -9.43 -12.42 -8.93
CA VAL A 18 -9.74 -13.67 -8.23
C VAL A 18 -10.00 -14.82 -9.20
N LYS A 19 -10.75 -14.58 -10.29
CA LYS A 19 -11.19 -15.63 -11.23
C LYS A 19 -10.10 -16.13 -12.18
N GLN A 20 -9.28 -15.23 -12.74
CA GLN A 20 -8.37 -15.60 -13.84
C GLN A 20 -7.16 -16.42 -13.40
N ASN A 21 -6.74 -16.31 -12.14
CA ASN A 21 -5.51 -16.93 -11.67
C ASN A 21 -5.73 -18.02 -10.63
N HIS A 22 -6.90 -18.66 -10.56
CA HIS A 22 -7.21 -19.67 -9.52
C HIS A 22 -7.03 -19.13 -8.08
N GLY A 23 -7.32 -17.84 -7.83
CA GLY A 23 -7.16 -17.19 -6.53
C GLY A 23 -6.13 -16.06 -6.52
N PHE A 24 -5.64 -15.73 -5.32
CA PHE A 24 -4.70 -14.63 -5.09
C PHE A 24 -3.27 -15.06 -5.40
N THR A 25 -2.90 -15.06 -6.68
CA THR A 25 -1.56 -15.50 -7.10
C THR A 25 -0.55 -14.37 -7.15
N ARG A 26 0.72 -14.77 -7.16
CA ARG A 26 1.85 -13.89 -7.46
C ARG A 26 1.71 -13.17 -8.81
N ASP A 27 1.02 -13.76 -9.78
CA ASP A 27 0.80 -13.13 -11.09
C ASP A 27 -0.24 -12.02 -11.02
N SER A 28 -1.35 -12.24 -10.29
CA SER A 28 -2.33 -11.18 -9.97
C SER A 28 -1.65 -10.03 -9.22
N GLU A 29 -0.85 -10.35 -8.20
CA GLU A 29 -0.07 -9.35 -7.46
C GLU A 29 0.89 -8.59 -8.38
N ALA A 30 1.60 -9.27 -9.28
CA ALA A 30 2.57 -8.66 -10.18
C ALA A 30 1.92 -7.65 -11.14
N GLU A 31 0.76 -7.97 -11.69
CA GLU A 31 -0.02 -7.08 -12.55
C GLU A 31 -0.55 -5.86 -11.77
N VAL A 32 -1.05 -6.08 -10.55
CA VAL A 32 -1.51 -4.99 -9.67
C VAL A 32 -0.35 -4.07 -9.27
N TRP A 33 0.83 -4.62 -8.97
CA TRP A 33 2.03 -3.81 -8.71
C TRP A 33 2.55 -3.09 -9.94
N LYS A 34 2.38 -3.65 -11.14
CA LYS A 34 2.70 -2.97 -12.39
C LYS A 34 1.79 -1.76 -12.57
N LEU A 35 0.48 -1.92 -12.36
CA LEU A 35 -0.46 -0.82 -12.37
C LEU A 35 -0.08 0.30 -11.39
N PHE A 36 0.31 -0.05 -10.17
CA PHE A 36 0.77 0.94 -9.19
C PHE A 36 2.05 1.67 -9.64
N ARG A 37 3.03 0.97 -10.22
CA ARG A 37 4.24 1.61 -10.75
C ARG A 37 3.93 2.58 -11.89
N GLU A 38 2.98 2.25 -12.74
CA GLU A 38 2.48 3.12 -13.82
C GLU A 38 1.69 4.33 -13.29
N LEU A 39 1.04 4.19 -12.12
CA LEU A 39 0.46 5.32 -11.39
C LEU A 39 1.55 6.20 -10.77
N TRP A 40 2.51 5.58 -10.07
CA TRP A 40 3.57 6.26 -9.32
C TRP A 40 4.53 7.05 -10.21
N SER A 41 4.90 6.49 -11.37
CA SER A 41 5.83 7.09 -12.32
C SER A 41 5.10 7.65 -13.56
N LYS A 42 5.70 8.63 -14.25
CA LYS A 42 5.16 9.17 -15.51
C LYS A 42 4.97 8.02 -16.49
N ALA A 43 3.72 7.74 -16.87
CA ALA A 43 3.47 6.79 -17.94
C ALA A 43 3.41 7.52 -19.29
N ILE A 44 4.15 6.99 -20.25
CA ILE A 44 4.12 7.37 -21.66
C ILE A 44 3.08 6.49 -22.34
N PHE A 45 1.92 7.05 -22.69
CA PHE A 45 0.93 6.32 -23.47
C PHE A 45 1.17 6.52 -24.96
N LYS A 46 1.40 5.43 -25.71
CA LYS A 46 1.34 5.44 -27.18
C LYS A 46 -0.11 5.12 -27.56
N GLY A 47 -0.88 6.13 -27.97
CA GLY A 47 -2.23 5.90 -28.46
C GLY A 47 -2.27 5.05 -29.72
N ARG A 48 -3.44 4.47 -30.05
CA ARG A 48 -3.67 3.92 -31.40
C ARG A 48 -3.74 5.07 -32.40
N GLY A 49 -2.80 5.08 -33.35
CA GLY A 49 -2.62 6.12 -34.36
C GLY A 49 -1.16 6.57 -34.45
N LYS A 50 -0.69 6.89 -35.67
CA LYS A 50 0.68 7.35 -35.90
C LYS A 50 0.87 8.72 -35.20
N ASN A 51 1.65 8.77 -34.12
CA ASN A 51 2.25 9.97 -33.50
C ASN A 51 1.52 10.71 -32.35
N ARG A 52 0.74 10.05 -31.47
CA ARG A 52 0.32 10.68 -30.19
C ARG A 52 0.87 9.94 -28.97
N VAL A 53 1.93 10.53 -28.39
CA VAL A 53 2.38 10.22 -27.03
C VAL A 53 1.60 11.12 -26.07
N LYS A 54 0.74 10.54 -25.23
CA LYS A 54 0.13 11.27 -24.11
C LYS A 54 0.90 10.94 -22.84
N ILE A 55 1.63 11.92 -22.31
CA ILE A 55 2.23 11.83 -20.98
C ILE A 55 1.12 12.14 -19.98
N GLN A 56 0.79 11.18 -19.12
CA GLN A 56 -0.10 11.43 -17.98
C GLN A 56 0.77 11.85 -16.78
N PRO A 57 0.29 12.79 -15.94
CA PRO A 57 0.97 13.12 -14.70
C PRO A 57 1.04 11.86 -13.82
N SER A 58 2.10 11.75 -13.03
CA SER A 58 2.23 10.67 -12.05
C SER A 58 1.62 11.05 -10.70
N LEU A 59 1.36 10.06 -9.85
CA LEU A 59 0.97 10.30 -8.47
C LEU A 59 2.06 11.07 -7.71
N GLU A 60 3.33 10.71 -7.92
CA GLU A 60 4.44 11.42 -7.29
C GLU A 60 4.46 12.90 -7.69
N GLU A 61 4.25 13.22 -8.97
CA GLU A 61 4.19 14.60 -9.46
C GLU A 61 3.02 15.38 -8.91
N LEU A 62 1.84 14.75 -8.89
CA LEU A 62 0.64 15.36 -8.33
C LEU A 62 0.85 15.67 -6.84
N LEU A 63 1.49 14.78 -6.09
CA LEU A 63 1.79 15.00 -4.67
C LEU A 63 2.92 15.99 -4.45
N LEU A 64 3.94 16.03 -5.31
CA LEU A 64 5.05 16.98 -5.20
C LEU A 64 4.62 18.42 -5.47
N ASP A 65 3.52 18.66 -6.19
CA ASP A 65 2.99 20.01 -6.43
C ASP A 65 4.01 20.97 -7.07
N GLY A 66 4.80 20.46 -8.01
CA GLY A 66 5.89 21.22 -8.64
C GLY A 66 7.12 21.44 -7.75
N ARG A 67 7.15 20.92 -6.51
CA ARG A 67 8.36 20.92 -5.68
C ARG A 67 9.40 19.94 -6.25
N PRO A 68 10.69 20.30 -6.20
CA PRO A 68 11.76 19.42 -6.65
C PRO A 68 11.96 18.22 -5.71
N GLY A 69 12.60 17.18 -6.23
CA GLY A 69 13.01 16.00 -5.47
C GLY A 69 12.10 14.79 -5.68
N LYS A 70 12.27 13.80 -4.81
CA LYS A 70 11.47 12.57 -4.76
C LYS A 70 10.58 12.57 -3.53
N LEU A 71 9.47 11.85 -3.53
CA LEU A 71 8.59 11.65 -2.37
C LEU A 71 8.91 10.33 -1.67
N GLY A 72 8.93 10.32 -0.34
CA GLY A 72 9.15 9.11 0.46
C GLY A 72 7.83 8.43 0.73
N CYS A 73 7.67 7.18 0.33
CA CYS A 73 6.42 6.44 0.50
C CYS A 73 6.61 5.00 0.90
N HIS A 74 5.76 4.54 1.82
CA HIS A 74 5.53 3.13 2.13
C HIS A 74 4.20 2.71 1.53
N VAL A 75 4.21 1.69 0.68
CA VAL A 75 3.02 1.22 -0.02
C VAL A 75 2.79 -0.23 0.35
N ASN A 76 1.62 -0.55 0.88
CA ASN A 76 1.23 -1.94 1.12
C ASN A 76 0.02 -2.28 0.26
N LEU A 77 0.08 -3.42 -0.41
CA LEU A 77 -1.07 -4.00 -1.10
C LEU A 77 -1.84 -4.84 -0.10
N HIS A 78 -3.14 -4.67 -0.04
CA HIS A 78 -4.06 -5.53 0.70
C HIS A 78 -5.05 -6.16 -0.26
N ILE A 79 -5.47 -7.37 0.07
CA ILE A 79 -6.41 -8.17 -0.74
C ILE A 79 -7.74 -8.46 -0.01
N TRP A 80 -7.90 -7.89 1.19
CA TRP A 80 -9.07 -7.98 2.05
C TRP A 80 -9.43 -6.59 2.54
N SER A 81 -10.55 -6.46 3.26
CA SER A 81 -10.88 -5.24 3.99
C SER A 81 -11.06 -5.56 5.47
N THR A 82 -10.71 -4.64 6.37
CA THR A 82 -10.91 -4.87 7.82
C THR A 82 -12.38 -5.07 8.19
N LYS A 83 -13.33 -4.50 7.42
CA LYS A 83 -14.77 -4.62 7.70
C LYS A 83 -15.36 -5.97 7.27
N GLU A 84 -14.87 -6.51 6.17
CA GLU A 84 -15.31 -7.79 5.61
C GLU A 84 -14.07 -8.59 5.17
N PRO A 85 -13.24 -9.07 6.12
CA PRO A 85 -11.95 -9.69 5.81
C PRO A 85 -12.10 -11.00 5.02
N GLN A 86 -13.25 -11.67 5.15
CA GLN A 86 -13.60 -12.87 4.41
C GLN A 86 -13.91 -12.64 2.92
N ARG A 87 -14.05 -11.37 2.48
CA ARG A 87 -14.35 -11.04 1.08
C ARG A 87 -13.12 -10.46 0.38
N PRO A 88 -12.85 -10.88 -0.86
CA PRO A 88 -11.83 -10.24 -1.70
C PRO A 88 -12.03 -8.73 -1.80
N HIS A 89 -10.97 -7.97 -1.51
CA HIS A 89 -10.98 -6.52 -1.61
C HIS A 89 -9.56 -5.99 -1.88
N TRP A 90 -9.24 -5.79 -3.15
CA TRP A 90 -7.93 -5.29 -3.55
C TRP A 90 -7.84 -3.79 -3.33
N HIS A 91 -6.80 -3.36 -2.62
CA HIS A 91 -6.48 -1.94 -2.47
C HIS A 91 -5.03 -1.70 -2.07
N PHE A 92 -4.50 -0.52 -2.38
CA PHE A 92 -3.21 -0.09 -1.86
C PHE A 92 -3.39 0.88 -0.70
N HIS A 93 -2.69 0.65 0.41
CA HIS A 93 -2.34 1.70 1.34
C HIS A 93 -1.06 2.39 0.90
N VAL A 94 -1.04 3.72 0.90
CA VAL A 94 0.11 4.57 0.61
C VAL A 94 0.29 5.51 1.79
N LEU A 95 1.39 5.33 2.53
CA LEU A 95 1.82 6.25 3.58
C LEU A 95 2.94 7.13 3.02
N ALA A 96 2.60 8.38 2.71
CA ALA A 96 3.50 9.38 2.14
C ALA A 96 3.88 10.43 3.18
N VAL A 97 5.17 10.68 3.37
CA VAL A 97 5.62 11.76 4.25
C VAL A 97 5.56 13.10 3.53
N ASN A 98 5.20 14.18 4.22
CA ASN A 98 5.11 15.53 3.66
C ASN A 98 6.48 16.17 3.41
N GLN A 99 7.42 15.42 2.86
CA GLN A 99 8.79 15.85 2.61
C GLN A 99 9.29 15.27 1.29
N SER A 100 9.84 16.14 0.45
CA SER A 100 10.65 15.72 -0.69
C SER A 100 12.12 15.70 -0.27
N TYR A 101 12.92 14.87 -0.95
CA TYR A 101 14.37 14.86 -0.81
C TYR A 101 15.03 15.26 -2.12
N THR A 102 15.87 16.30 -2.08
CA THR A 102 16.66 16.80 -3.22
C THR A 102 17.95 17.43 -2.69
N ASP A 103 19.05 17.25 -3.42
CA ASP A 103 20.32 17.95 -3.15
C ASP A 103 20.80 17.87 -1.69
N GLY A 104 20.67 16.69 -1.08
CA GLY A 104 21.12 16.44 0.30
C GLY A 104 20.18 16.99 1.39
N LYS A 105 18.99 17.49 1.04
CA LYS A 105 18.09 18.17 1.97
C LYS A 105 16.65 17.67 1.86
N PHE A 106 15.97 17.67 2.99
CA PHE A 106 14.52 17.49 3.04
C PHE A 106 13.81 18.83 2.92
N ILE A 107 12.83 18.89 2.02
CA ILE A 107 12.00 20.08 1.78
C ILE A 107 10.56 19.71 2.09
N GLU A 108 9.88 20.54 2.87
CA GLU A 108 8.44 20.35 3.10
C GLU A 108 7.66 20.65 1.81
N ILE A 109 6.77 19.74 1.44
CA ILE A 109 5.99 19.84 0.20
C ILE A 109 4.72 20.67 0.44
N GLY A 110 4.03 20.40 1.55
CA GLY A 110 2.71 20.98 1.84
C GLY A 110 1.62 20.37 0.96
N HIS A 111 1.66 19.07 0.68
CA HIS A 111 0.69 18.46 -0.24
C HIS A 111 -0.69 18.32 0.40
N TYR A 112 -1.68 19.02 -0.17
CA TYR A 112 -3.08 18.96 0.24
C TYR A 112 -3.94 18.47 -0.93
N LEU A 113 -4.47 17.26 -0.81
CA LEU A 113 -5.46 16.68 -1.72
C LEU A 113 -6.84 17.26 -1.41
N GLU A 114 -6.98 18.55 -1.16
CA GLU A 114 -8.29 19.14 -0.93
C GLU A 114 -8.94 19.51 -2.27
N THR A 115 -10.27 19.33 -2.35
CA THR A 115 -11.11 19.77 -3.48
C THR A 115 -10.64 19.25 -4.85
N GLU A 116 -10.20 20.15 -5.74
CA GLU A 116 -9.86 19.86 -7.14
C GLU A 116 -8.70 18.87 -7.26
N ARG A 117 -7.70 18.92 -6.38
CA ARG A 117 -6.54 18.01 -6.43
C ARG A 117 -6.92 16.57 -6.11
N LEU A 118 -7.88 16.35 -5.21
CA LEU A 118 -8.43 15.00 -4.98
C LEU A 118 -9.16 14.50 -6.21
N GLU A 119 -9.92 15.37 -6.88
CA GLU A 119 -10.66 14.99 -8.07
C GLU A 119 -9.72 14.66 -9.23
N GLU A 120 -8.67 15.47 -9.44
CA GLU A 120 -7.60 15.19 -10.39
C GLU A 120 -6.92 13.85 -10.07
N PHE A 121 -6.60 13.61 -8.80
CA PHE A 121 -6.03 12.36 -8.36
C PHE A 121 -6.96 11.16 -8.66
N LYS A 122 -8.25 11.27 -8.32
CA LYS A 122 -9.25 10.24 -8.61
C LYS A 122 -9.42 10.00 -10.11
N ARG A 123 -9.32 11.05 -10.94
CA ARG A 123 -9.34 10.94 -12.41
C ARG A 123 -8.09 10.24 -12.94
N LEU A 124 -6.92 10.51 -12.36
CA LEU A 124 -5.69 9.79 -12.68
C LEU A 124 -5.81 8.30 -12.32
N TRP A 125 -6.29 8.00 -11.11
CA TRP A 125 -6.49 6.60 -10.68
C TRP A 125 -7.52 5.88 -11.57
N LYS A 126 -8.64 6.55 -11.88
CA LYS A 126 -9.64 6.05 -12.83
C LYS A 126 -9.02 5.72 -14.18
N ALA A 127 -8.19 6.61 -14.72
CA ALA A 127 -7.56 6.40 -16.03
C ALA A 127 -6.66 5.16 -16.04
N ARG A 128 -5.98 4.87 -14.93
CA ARG A 128 -5.17 3.66 -14.75
C ARG A 128 -6.03 2.40 -14.67
N LEU A 129 -7.08 2.43 -13.86
CA LEU A 129 -8.03 1.32 -13.74
C LEU A 129 -8.71 0.98 -15.08
N ILE A 130 -9.10 1.99 -15.87
CA ILE A 130 -9.68 1.78 -17.21
C ILE A 130 -8.64 1.17 -18.16
N GLN A 131 -7.40 1.67 -18.18
CA GLN A 131 -6.34 1.09 -19.01
C GLN A 131 -6.07 -0.38 -18.65
N PHE A 132 -6.04 -0.68 -17.35
CA PHE A 132 -5.93 -2.04 -16.85
C PHE A 132 -7.10 -2.90 -17.35
N ALA A 133 -8.33 -2.42 -17.17
CA ALA A 133 -9.54 -3.11 -17.60
C ALA A 133 -9.53 -3.38 -19.12
N ASP A 134 -9.19 -2.38 -19.93
CA ASP A 134 -9.11 -2.49 -21.40
C ASP A 134 -8.06 -3.53 -21.83
N LYS A 135 -6.87 -3.51 -21.21
CA LYS A 135 -5.79 -4.47 -21.49
C LYS A 135 -6.23 -5.92 -21.26
N HIS A 136 -7.10 -6.13 -20.27
CA HIS A 136 -7.52 -7.44 -19.81
C HIS A 136 -8.96 -7.82 -20.24
N GLY A 137 -9.61 -7.00 -21.05
CA GLY A 137 -10.97 -7.25 -21.54
C GLY A 137 -12.04 -7.22 -20.44
N ILE A 138 -11.83 -6.43 -19.38
CA ILE A 138 -12.71 -6.34 -18.22
C ILE A 138 -13.77 -5.24 -18.46
N GLY A 139 -15.04 -5.59 -18.36
CA GLY A 139 -16.11 -4.60 -18.30
C GLY A 139 -16.15 -3.92 -16.93
N VAL A 140 -15.97 -2.60 -16.87
CA VAL A 140 -16.00 -1.80 -15.63
C VAL A 140 -17.13 -0.75 -15.63
N PRO A 141 -18.42 -1.17 -15.63
CA PRO A 141 -19.55 -0.24 -15.64
C PRO A 141 -19.56 0.72 -14.44
N SER A 142 -19.01 0.32 -13.29
CA SER A 142 -18.83 1.18 -12.11
C SER A 142 -18.03 2.46 -12.36
N LEU A 143 -17.18 2.48 -13.40
CA LEU A 143 -16.37 3.64 -13.79
C LEU A 143 -16.90 4.39 -15.03
N LYS A 144 -18.12 4.10 -15.50
CA LYS A 144 -18.69 4.75 -16.69
C LYS A 144 -18.95 6.24 -16.47
N GLY A 145 -18.81 7.04 -17.54
CA GLY A 145 -19.14 8.47 -17.53
C GLY A 145 -18.30 9.28 -16.53
N LYS A 146 -18.95 10.03 -15.64
CA LYS A 146 -18.30 10.88 -14.63
C LYS A 146 -17.99 10.16 -13.30
N ALA A 147 -18.34 8.89 -13.15
CA ALA A 147 -18.07 8.14 -11.92
C ALA A 147 -16.57 8.08 -11.61
N LEU A 148 -16.17 8.21 -10.34
CA LEU A 148 -14.78 8.18 -9.90
C LEU A 148 -14.57 7.03 -8.90
N PRO A 149 -13.37 6.41 -8.87
CA PRO A 149 -13.07 5.35 -7.91
C PRO A 149 -13.07 5.89 -6.48
N VAL A 150 -13.34 4.99 -5.53
CA VAL A 150 -13.28 5.32 -4.11
C VAL A 150 -11.80 5.44 -3.70
N VAL A 151 -11.49 6.58 -3.10
CA VAL A 151 -10.19 6.87 -2.51
C VAL A 151 -10.46 7.39 -1.11
N TYR A 152 -9.87 6.75 -0.11
CA TYR A 152 -9.85 7.26 1.25
C TYR A 152 -8.52 7.95 1.50
N PHE A 153 -8.54 9.08 2.18
CA PHE A 153 -7.31 9.72 2.60
C PHE A 153 -7.48 10.40 3.95
N GLN A 154 -6.38 10.55 4.67
CA GLN A 154 -6.31 11.38 5.87
C GLN A 154 -4.90 11.93 6.05
N TYR A 155 -4.81 13.04 6.77
CA TYR A 155 -3.54 13.61 7.20
C TYR A 155 -3.31 13.35 8.68
N ILE A 156 -2.10 12.94 9.00
CA ILE A 156 -1.63 12.75 10.36
C ILE A 156 -0.56 13.80 10.65
N GLU A 157 -0.74 14.57 11.71
CA GLU A 157 0.24 15.57 12.13
C GLU A 157 1.56 14.90 12.55
N GLY A 158 2.68 15.47 12.10
CA GLY A 158 4.03 14.93 12.37
C GLY A 158 4.36 14.88 13.86
N SER A 159 3.81 15.81 14.64
CA SER A 159 3.93 15.87 16.09
C SER A 159 3.19 14.73 16.80
N ASN A 160 2.17 14.13 16.17
CA ASN A 160 1.42 13.01 16.75
C ASN A 160 2.08 11.67 16.40
N ARG A 161 3.24 11.43 17.01
CA ARG A 161 4.04 10.21 16.79
C ARG A 161 3.26 8.92 17.07
N ALA A 162 2.46 8.89 18.13
CA ALA A 162 1.64 7.74 18.49
C ALA A 162 0.66 7.36 17.37
N LYS A 163 -0.05 8.34 16.79
CA LYS A 163 -0.97 8.11 15.67
C LYS A 163 -0.24 7.67 14.40
N ILE A 164 0.97 8.18 14.14
CA ILE A 164 1.80 7.74 13.01
C ILE A 164 2.19 6.27 13.17
N VAL A 165 2.74 5.89 14.33
CA VAL A 165 3.15 4.52 14.62
C VAL A 165 1.96 3.57 14.55
N HIS A 166 0.84 3.92 15.18
CA HIS A 166 -0.39 3.14 15.11
C HIS A 166 -0.87 2.95 13.67
N LYS A 167 -0.84 4.01 12.85
CA LYS A 167 -1.22 3.90 11.43
C LYS A 167 -0.25 3.00 10.65
N TRP A 168 1.05 3.11 10.93
CA TRP A 168 2.06 2.25 10.31
C TRP A 168 1.83 0.78 10.65
N GLN A 169 1.53 0.48 11.92
CA GLN A 169 1.17 -0.87 12.36
C GLN A 169 -0.12 -1.35 11.67
N TYR A 170 -1.17 -0.52 11.66
CA TYR A 170 -2.44 -0.83 11.00
C TYR A 170 -2.26 -1.20 9.52
N VAL A 171 -1.50 -0.41 8.76
CA VAL A 171 -1.25 -0.67 7.33
C VAL A 171 -0.45 -1.96 7.10
N ASN A 172 0.35 -2.39 8.07
CA ASN A 172 1.14 -3.62 8.01
C ASN A 172 0.54 -4.75 8.87
N ARG A 173 -0.72 -4.61 9.28
CA ARG A 173 -1.42 -5.62 10.07
C ARG A 173 -1.70 -6.85 9.21
N SER A 174 -1.65 -8.04 9.81
CA SER A 174 -1.96 -9.27 9.08
C SER A 174 -3.46 -9.41 8.84
N ALA A 175 -3.83 -10.09 7.76
CA ALA A 175 -5.22 -10.36 7.45
C ALA A 175 -5.90 -11.24 8.50
N VAL A 176 -5.14 -12.15 9.12
CA VAL A 176 -5.60 -13.01 10.21
C VAL A 176 -5.95 -12.22 11.46
N GLU A 177 -5.19 -11.16 11.78
CA GLU A 177 -5.53 -10.28 12.91
C GLU A 177 -6.84 -9.54 12.65
N ASP A 178 -7.05 -9.02 11.43
CA ASP A 178 -8.32 -8.41 11.03
C ASP A 178 -9.48 -9.40 11.10
N PHE A 179 -9.26 -10.64 10.65
CA PHE A 179 -10.26 -11.69 10.75
C PHE A 179 -10.59 -12.06 12.19
N ALA A 180 -9.60 -12.13 13.09
CA ALA A 180 -9.82 -12.42 14.50
C ALA A 180 -10.65 -11.32 15.20
N LEU A 181 -10.39 -10.05 14.87
CA LEU A 181 -11.23 -8.94 15.34
C LEU A 181 -12.66 -9.06 14.79
N TYR A 182 -12.80 -9.34 13.50
CA TYR A 182 -14.10 -9.54 12.86
C TYR A 182 -14.89 -10.71 13.47
N SER A 183 -14.26 -11.85 13.73
CA SER A 183 -14.94 -13.05 14.25
C SER A 183 -15.39 -12.87 15.71
N ASN A 184 -14.66 -12.09 16.51
CA ASN A 184 -15.09 -11.68 17.85
C ASN A 184 -16.39 -10.86 17.78
N ASP A 185 -16.49 -9.93 16.82
CA ASP A 185 -17.67 -9.11 16.61
C ASP A 185 -18.82 -9.85 15.89
N ASN A 186 -18.53 -10.99 15.26
CA ASN A 186 -19.48 -11.79 14.48
C ASN A 186 -19.42 -13.28 14.87
N PRO A 187 -19.92 -13.65 16.07
CA PRO A 187 -19.90 -15.04 16.52
C PRO A 187 -20.59 -15.98 15.53
N GLY A 188 -19.95 -17.11 15.23
CA GLY A 188 -20.47 -18.11 14.29
C GLY A 188 -20.21 -17.81 12.82
N CYS A 189 -19.39 -16.80 12.48
CA CYS A 189 -18.93 -16.61 11.12
C CYS A 189 -18.17 -17.85 10.61
N ALA A 190 -18.17 -18.06 9.29
CA ALA A 190 -17.35 -19.10 8.68
C ALA A 190 -15.86 -18.87 8.98
N ASN A 191 -15.08 -19.94 8.99
CA ASN A 191 -13.62 -19.88 9.07
C ASN A 191 -13.04 -18.98 7.97
N PRO A 192 -11.86 -18.37 8.19
CA PRO A 192 -11.24 -17.54 7.17
C PRO A 192 -10.91 -18.40 5.95
N PRO A 193 -11.09 -17.88 4.73
CA PRO A 193 -10.75 -18.63 3.54
C PRO A 193 -9.22 -18.81 3.44
N ASP A 194 -8.76 -19.91 2.85
CA ASP A 194 -7.34 -20.30 2.81
C ASP A 194 -6.44 -19.18 2.26
N TRP A 195 -6.88 -18.50 1.20
CA TRP A 195 -6.14 -17.39 0.61
C TRP A 195 -5.90 -16.22 1.56
N LEU A 196 -6.75 -16.03 2.56
CA LEU A 196 -6.62 -14.96 3.57
C LEU A 196 -5.61 -15.38 4.64
N VAL A 197 -5.60 -16.66 5.01
CA VAL A 197 -4.67 -17.24 5.99
C VAL A 197 -3.25 -17.30 5.44
N GLU A 198 -3.11 -17.66 4.16
CA GLU A 198 -1.82 -17.73 3.46
C GLU A 198 -1.27 -16.36 3.04
N TYR A 199 -2.09 -15.32 3.15
CA TYR A 199 -1.69 -13.99 2.73
C TYR A 199 -0.62 -13.40 3.66
N ASP A 200 0.43 -12.87 3.04
CA ASP A 200 1.47 -12.13 3.71
C ASP A 200 1.62 -10.73 3.10
N ASN A 201 1.88 -9.75 3.96
CA ASN A 201 1.88 -8.34 3.60
C ASN A 201 2.89 -8.05 2.50
N ARG A 202 2.43 -7.41 1.42
CA ARG A 202 3.25 -7.11 0.24
C ARG A 202 3.80 -5.69 0.26
N ALA A 203 4.32 -5.23 1.39
CA ALA A 203 4.80 -3.87 1.51
C ALA A 203 6.03 -3.55 0.65
N ARG A 204 6.09 -2.33 0.10
CA ARG A 204 7.18 -1.82 -0.74
C ARG A 204 7.47 -0.35 -0.46
N ALA A 205 8.74 0.01 -0.41
CA ALA A 205 9.18 1.39 -0.34
C ALA A 205 9.26 2.04 -1.74
N PHE A 206 8.93 3.33 -1.82
CA PHE A 206 9.00 4.16 -3.03
C PHE A 206 9.72 5.49 -2.77
N GLY A 207 10.24 6.07 -3.86
CA GLY A 207 11.08 7.27 -3.87
C GLY A 207 12.21 7.21 -2.84
N TRP A 208 12.42 8.28 -2.07
CA TRP A 208 13.61 8.38 -1.20
C TRP A 208 13.62 7.39 -0.03
N PHE A 209 12.50 6.76 0.33
CA PHE A 209 12.51 5.66 1.32
C PHE A 209 13.39 4.48 0.87
N ARG A 210 13.49 4.23 -0.44
CA ARG A 210 14.40 3.19 -0.98
C ARG A 210 15.87 3.57 -0.85
N GLU A 211 16.13 4.86 -0.66
CA GLU A 211 17.46 5.46 -0.62
C GLU A 211 17.87 5.82 0.81
N ILE A 212 17.04 5.51 1.81
CA ILE A 212 17.22 5.98 3.19
C ILE A 212 18.56 5.58 3.80
N ARG A 213 19.07 4.37 3.48
CA ARG A 213 20.41 3.93 3.90
C ARG A 213 21.51 4.83 3.34
N GLY A 214 21.39 5.25 2.08
CA GLY A 214 22.34 6.15 1.44
C GLY A 214 22.24 7.58 1.98
N ILE A 215 21.02 8.03 2.30
CA ILE A 215 20.76 9.36 2.86
C ILE A 215 21.31 9.50 4.27
N LEU A 216 21.06 8.51 5.14
CA LEU A 216 21.50 8.53 6.52
C LEU A 216 22.98 8.15 6.69
N GLY A 217 23.55 7.45 5.71
CA GLY A 217 24.84 6.79 5.86
C GLY A 217 24.70 5.44 6.57
N LYS A 218 25.68 4.55 6.35
CA LYS A 218 25.65 3.16 6.82
C LYS A 218 25.56 3.09 8.35
N GLU A 219 26.38 3.85 9.05
CA GLU A 219 26.50 3.83 10.52
C GLU A 219 25.20 4.28 11.20
N ALA A 220 24.63 5.41 10.79
CA ALA A 220 23.38 5.91 11.37
C ALA A 220 22.19 5.00 11.01
N TYR A 221 22.15 4.44 9.80
CA TYR A 221 21.12 3.47 9.42
C TYR A 221 21.23 2.18 10.23
N GLU A 222 22.45 1.67 10.47
CA GLU A 222 22.68 0.48 11.29
C GLU A 222 22.31 0.77 12.75
N ALA A 223 22.69 1.92 13.32
CA ALA A 223 22.30 2.33 14.67
C ALA A 223 20.76 2.39 14.88
N LEU A 224 20.00 2.88 13.87
CA LEU A 224 18.53 2.90 13.92
C LEU A 224 17.89 1.52 13.81
N ASN A 225 18.61 0.53 13.27
CA ASN A 225 18.15 -0.86 13.18
C ASN A 225 18.77 -1.75 14.27
N GLU A 226 19.81 -1.27 14.96
CA GLU A 226 20.50 -1.92 16.08
C GLU A 226 19.75 -1.80 17.40
N ASP A 227 18.68 -1.01 17.46
CA ASP A 227 17.53 -1.31 18.31
C ASP A 227 16.88 -2.63 17.83
N LYS A 228 17.67 -3.70 17.95
CA LYS A 228 17.19 -5.05 18.19
C LYS A 228 16.09 -4.88 19.20
N GLN A 229 14.86 -5.14 18.77
CA GLN A 229 13.72 -5.33 19.63
C GLN A 229 14.20 -6.04 20.88
N VAL A 230 14.43 -5.29 21.96
CA VAL A 230 14.58 -5.90 23.28
C VAL A 230 13.17 -6.36 23.57
N LYS A 231 12.81 -7.52 23.01
CA LYS A 231 11.55 -8.16 23.28
C LYS A 231 11.61 -8.47 24.75
N THR A 232 10.79 -7.79 25.53
CA THR A 232 10.65 -8.08 26.94
C THR A 232 9.62 -9.18 27.07
N CYS A 233 9.82 -10.06 28.04
CA CYS A 233 8.84 -11.09 28.37
C CYS A 233 7.53 -10.38 28.73
N PRO A 234 6.40 -10.70 28.09
CA PRO A 234 5.12 -10.05 28.40
C PRO A 234 4.60 -10.38 29.81
N VAL A 235 5.21 -11.36 30.49
CA VAL A 235 4.85 -11.79 31.85
C VAL A 235 5.72 -11.10 32.91
N CYS A 236 7.04 -11.10 32.76
CA CYS A 236 7.96 -10.58 33.79
C CYS A 236 8.70 -9.29 33.39
N GLY A 237 8.63 -8.85 32.14
CA GLY A 237 9.33 -7.67 31.64
C GLY A 237 10.83 -7.87 31.37
N ASP A 238 11.39 -9.05 31.67
CA ASP A 238 12.80 -9.35 31.44
C ASP A 238 13.16 -9.41 29.95
N ARG A 239 14.42 -9.10 29.62
CA ARG A 239 14.91 -9.18 28.25
C ARG A 239 14.86 -10.63 27.75
N MET A 240 14.13 -10.87 26.66
CA MET A 240 14.11 -12.17 26.00
C MET A 240 15.38 -12.36 25.17
N GLN A 241 15.95 -13.55 25.28
CA GLN A 241 17.03 -14.02 24.42
C GLN A 241 16.42 -14.66 23.16
N PRO A 242 16.79 -14.24 21.94
CA PRO A 242 16.35 -14.93 20.73
C PRO A 242 16.97 -16.34 20.70
N LEU A 243 16.14 -17.38 20.71
CA LEU A 243 16.58 -18.78 20.62
C LEU A 243 16.85 -19.25 19.18
N GLY A 244 16.51 -18.44 18.18
CA GLY A 244 16.64 -18.76 16.76
C GLY A 244 15.38 -18.39 15.97
N ILE A 245 15.38 -18.71 14.67
CA ILE A 245 14.19 -18.66 13.81
C ILE A 245 13.73 -20.10 13.63
N LEU A 246 12.55 -20.44 14.16
CA LEU A 246 11.92 -21.72 13.89
C LEU A 246 11.10 -21.63 12.61
N THR A 247 11.24 -22.62 11.75
CA THR A 247 10.38 -22.83 10.59
C THR A 247 9.01 -23.37 11.02
N ASN A 248 7.98 -23.19 10.20
CA ASN A 248 6.63 -23.74 10.48
C ASN A 248 6.63 -25.27 10.66
N ALA A 249 7.58 -25.97 10.02
CA ALA A 249 7.76 -27.41 10.18
C ALA A 249 8.28 -27.75 11.59
N GLU A 250 9.22 -26.98 12.11
CA GLU A 250 9.76 -27.17 13.46
C GLU A 250 8.73 -26.83 14.52
N VAL A 251 7.95 -25.75 14.35
CA VAL A 251 6.86 -25.40 15.27
C VAL A 251 5.81 -26.50 15.35
N SER A 252 5.42 -27.07 14.21
CA SER A 252 4.45 -28.18 14.16
C SER A 252 4.97 -29.47 14.78
N SER A 253 6.29 -29.68 14.84
CA SER A 253 6.91 -30.86 15.47
C SER A 253 7.05 -30.76 16.99
N MET A 254 6.80 -29.57 17.56
CA MET A 254 6.90 -29.30 18.99
C MET A 254 5.53 -29.29 19.70
N ALA A 255 4.43 -29.43 18.96
CA ALA A 255 3.06 -29.51 19.46
C ALA A 255 2.60 -30.98 19.54
#